data_AF-A0A7W9FG98-F1
#
_entry.id   AF-A0A7W9FG98-F1
#
_cell.length_a   1.000
_cell.length_b   1.000
_cell.length_c   1.000
_cell.angle_alpha   90.00
_cell.angle_beta   90.00
_cell.angle_gamma   90.00
#
_symmetry.space_group_name_H-M   'P 1'
#
loop_
_entity.id
_entity.type
_entity.pdbx_description
1 polymer ?
#
loop_
_entity_poly.entity_id
_entity_poly.type
_entity_poly.pdbx_seq_one_letter_code
_entity_poly.pdbx_strand_id
1 'polypeptide(L)' 'MPFWSTLLIALGGLLIGGAWSLRQQKAPVWLQVGFLVCAVLAIIAGFVTASS' A
#
# COMPACT_ATOMS: atom_id res chain seq x y z
N MET A 1 0.20 9.59 17.82
CA MET A 1 0.06 8.67 16.68
C MET A 1 1.41 8.00 16.49
N PRO A 2 1.53 6.68 16.67
CA PRO A 2 2.82 6.02 16.55
C PRO A 2 3.36 6.26 15.14
N PHE A 3 4.59 6.79 15.03
CA PHE A 3 5.28 7.10 13.77
C PHE A 3 5.15 5.98 12.73
N TRP A 4 5.22 4.73 13.21
CA TRP A 4 5.07 3.52 12.41
C TRP A 4 3.70 3.37 11.73
N SER A 5 2.61 3.75 12.40
CA SER A 5 1.27 3.66 11.81
C SER A 5 1.08 4.68 10.68
N THR A 6 1.53 5.92 10.88
CA THR A 6 1.51 6.94 9.84
C THR A 6 2.37 6.53 8.64
N LEU A 7 3.53 5.94 8.89
CA LEU A 7 4.44 5.47 7.86
C LEU A 7 3.81 4.32 7.05
N LEU A 8 3.15 3.36 7.70
CA LEU A 8 2.47 2.24 7.05
C LEU A 8 1.27 2.68 6.19
N ILE A 9 0.49 3.65 6.67
CA ILE A 9 -0.64 4.22 5.91
C ILE A 9 -0.12 5.01 4.70
N ALA A 10 0.93 5.82 4.87
CA ALA A 10 1.58 6.54 3.78
C ALA A 10 2.16 5.58 2.72
N LEU A 11 2.78 4.47 3.16
CA LEU A 11 3.24 3.39 2.29
C LEU A 11 2.09 2.74 1.52
N GLY A 12 0.94 2.53 2.17
CA GLY A 12 -0.27 2.06 1.52
C GLY A 12 -0.72 2.98 0.38
N GLY A 13 -0.77 4.30 0.62
CA GLY A 13 -1.04 5.29 -0.42
C GLY A 13 -0.02 5.27 -1.56
N LEU A 14 1.27 5.16 -1.23
CA LEU A 14 2.36 5.05 -2.21
C LEU A 14 2.22 3.80 -3.09
N LEU A 15 1.87 2.66 -2.51
CA LEU A 15 1.66 1.40 -3.22
C LEU A 15 0.43 1.47 -4.16
N ILE A 16 -0.64 2.17 -3.78
CA ILE A 16 -1.78 2.44 -4.68
C ILE A 16 -1.34 3.32 -5.86
N GLY A 17 -0.56 4.37 -5.60
CA GLY A 17 0.03 5.20 -6.65
C GLY A 17 0.98 4.41 -7.57
N GLY A 18 1.76 3.49 -7.00
CA GLY A 18 2.62 2.55 -7.72
C GLY A 18 1.82 1.61 -8.63
N ALA A 19 0.70 1.05 -8.14
CA ALA A 19 -0.21 0.24 -8.95
C ALA A 19 -0.79 1.02 -10.13
N TRP A 20 -1.14 2.30 -9.94
CA TRP A 20 -1.62 3.17 -11.02
C TRP A 20 -0.53 3.47 -12.05
N SER A 21 0.71 3.74 -11.61
CA SER A 21 1.86 3.93 -12.50
C SER A 21 2.16 2.66 -13.32
N LEU A 22 2.13 1.49 -12.68
CA LEU A 22 2.28 0.19 -13.34
C LEU A 22 1.18 -0.05 -14.39
N ARG A 23 -0.05 0.38 -14.10
CA ARG A 23 -1.16 0.31 -15.04
C ARG A 23 -0.92 1.18 -16.28
N GLN A 24 -0.32 2.36 -16.12
CA GLN A 24 0.07 3.22 -17.25
C GLN A 24 1.22 2.64 -18.08
N GLN A 25 2.15 1.94 -17.44
CA GLN A 25 3.28 1.29 -18.10
C GLN A 25 2.91 -0.04 -18.81
N LYS A 26 1.61 -0.38 -18.91
CA LYS A 26 1.12 -1.68 -19.41
C LYS A 26 1.74 -2.88 -18.68
N ALA A 27 2.15 -2.69 -17.43
CA ALA A 27 2.75 -3.76 -16.62
C ALA A 27 1.73 -4.90 -16.41
N PRO A 28 2.21 -6.15 -16.28
CA PRO A 28 1.34 -7.32 -16.15
C PRO A 28 0.37 -7.17 -14.98
N VAL A 29 -0.88 -7.60 -15.19
CA VAL A 29 -1.99 -7.47 -14.23
C VAL A 29 -1.63 -8.10 -12.88
N TRP A 30 -0.86 -9.19 -12.88
CA TRP A 30 -0.35 -9.83 -11.67
C TRP A 30 0.49 -8.89 -10.78
N LEU A 31 1.29 -8.00 -11.40
CA LEU A 31 2.10 -7.04 -10.66
C LEU A 31 1.24 -5.92 -10.07
N GLN A 32 0.21 -5.48 -10.79
CA GLN A 32 -0.76 -4.50 -10.30
C GLN A 32 -1.55 -5.06 -9.10
N VAL A 33 -2.02 -6.31 -9.21
CA VAL A 33 -2.74 -7.00 -8.13
C VAL A 33 -1.82 -7.20 -6.92
N GLY A 34 -0.56 -7.60 -7.13
CA GLY A 34 0.42 -7.73 -6.05
C GLY A 34 0.66 -6.42 -5.29
N PHE A 35 0.84 -5.30 -6.02
CA PHE A 35 0.96 -3.98 -5.41
C PHE A 35 -0.29 -3.55 -4.65
N LEU A 36 -1.48 -3.83 -5.19
CA LEU A 36 -2.74 -3.51 -4.55
C LEU A 36 -2.93 -4.31 -3.25
N VAL A 37 -2.59 -5.60 -3.25
CA VAL A 37 -2.65 -6.46 -2.06
C VAL A 37 -1.68 -5.98 -0.99
N CYS A 38 -0.44 -5.65 -1.35
CA CYS A 38 0.53 -5.06 -0.43
C CYS A 38 0.05 -3.72 0.13
N ALA A 39 -0.61 -2.88 -0.68
CA ALA A 39 -1.15 -1.60 -0.24
C ALA A 39 -2.21 -1.79 0.85
N VAL A 40 -3.16 -2.71 0.62
CA VAL A 40 -4.22 -3.02 1.58
C VAL A 40 -3.62 -3.59 2.88
N LEU A 41 -2.68 -4.52 2.77
CA LEU A 41 -1.96 -5.09 3.93
C LEU A 41 -1.22 -4.03 4.73
N ALA A 42 -0.54 -3.09 4.08
CA ALA A 42 0.16 -2.00 4.75
C ALA A 42 -0.81 -1.07 5.52
N ILE A 43 -1.96 -0.74 4.93
CA ILE A 43 -2.99 0.08 5.58
C ILE A 43 -3.56 -0.65 6.80
N ILE A 44 -3.93 -1.93 6.65
CA ILE A 44 -4.44 -2.76 7.75
C ILE A 44 -3.41 -2.85 8.87
N ALA A 45 -2.14 -3.11 8.53
CA ALA A 45 -1.05 -3.17 9.51
C ALA A 45 -0.86 -1.83 10.23
N GLY A 46 -1.01 -0.70 9.50
CA GLY A 46 -0.97 0.64 10.08
C GLY A 46 -2.07 0.85 11.12
N PHE A 47 -3.31 0.47 10.80
CA PHE A 47 -4.42 0.55 11.75
C PHE A 47 -4.23 -0.36 12.97
N VAL A 48 -3.80 -1.62 12.76
CA VAL A 48 -3.51 -2.56 13.86
C VAL A 48 -2.42 -2.01 14.78
N THR A 49 -1.34 -1.46 14.20
CA THR A 49 -0.22 -0.88 14.95
C THR A 49 -0.59 0.44 15.64
N ALA A 50 -1.59 1.17 15.14
CA ALA A 50 -2.13 2.34 15.85
C ALA A 50 -3.02 1.97 17.04
N SER A 51 -3.64 0.80 17.00
CA SER A 51 -4.53 0.30 18.06
C SER A 51 -3.83 -0.51 19.15
N SER A 52 -2.57 -0.91 18.94
CA SER A 52 -1.70 -1.62 19.89
C SER A 52 -0.84 -0.67 20.72
#